data_AF-A0A9W7ZD07-F1
#
_entry.id   AF-A0A9W7ZD07-F1
#
_cell.length_a   1.000
_cell.length_b   1.000
_cell.length_c   1.000
_cell.angle_alpha   90.00
_cell.angle_beta   90.00
_cell.angle_gamma   90.00
#
_symmetry.space_group_name_H-M   'P 1'
#
loop_
_entity.id
_entity.type
_entity.pdbx_description
1 polymer ?
#
loop_
_entity_poly.entity_id
_entity_poly.type
_entity_poly.pdbx_seq_one_letter_code
_entity_poly.pdbx_strand_id
1 'polypeptide(L)'
;MKSFSVASILAYSAAVAQLASAHMALTEPCPRYSPHCNPKPELPAGASFDYSIKNPIPPDGELCKGTVPWPSPVATWKAGQDVTYKFESGGAAHGGGHCQFSLSYDGGKTFVVVHEVLGHCFFSGKSTGNTAQVTEYTFKLPAEVPNSDKVIAAWSWVNAIGNREFYMNCADIKIEGSSSSSYTGKQIVIANHDGYPTIPEFGGNYDTGIEYYQNAKQVTVTGNGSSSGGGSDDAKSSAPATPAEGASAQSTVGATEGSATDSAESNEEGGKEKQQSDAVDPAASAGNEAGSEAGGEAGGEAGGEAAGNEAAGNEAAGNEAADSSQSIQDSMTSVAEEALSSAAQEGNGIGAQEGGECTSGLMQCSGSGYQICVNGKWSPEYACGVGTTCKGTEGHIFCDFASSD
;
A
#
# COMPACT_ATOMS: atom_id res chain seq x y z
N MET A 1 1.15 16.71 61.41
CA MET A 1 0.17 16.10 60.48
C MET A 1 0.09 17.00 59.26
N LYS A 2 0.42 16.64 58.01
CA LYS A 2 1.01 15.45 57.38
C LYS A 2 1.89 16.02 56.25
N SER A 3 3.14 15.58 56.14
CA SER A 3 3.98 15.83 54.97
C SER A 3 3.39 15.09 53.78
N PHE A 4 3.08 15.79 52.69
CA PHE A 4 2.77 15.16 51.41
C PHE A 4 4.06 15.14 50.59
N SER A 5 4.56 13.93 50.32
CA SER A 5 5.76 13.68 49.51
C SER A 5 5.62 14.27 48.10
N VAL A 6 6.58 15.11 47.72
CA VAL A 6 6.75 15.68 46.36
C VAL A 6 7.43 14.67 45.42
N ALA A 7 7.18 13.38 45.62
CA ALA A 7 7.86 12.30 44.89
C ALA A 7 6.83 11.42 44.17
N SER A 8 6.07 11.99 43.22
CA SER A 8 5.24 11.19 42.28
C SER A 8 4.89 11.89 40.95
N ILE A 9 5.41 13.08 40.62
CA ILE A 9 5.06 13.82 39.39
C ILE A 9 6.16 13.70 38.31
N LEU A 10 6.82 12.53 38.18
CA LEU A 10 7.87 12.32 37.18
C LEU A 10 7.70 11.03 36.36
N ALA A 11 6.52 10.41 36.36
CA ALA A 11 6.31 9.13 35.65
C ALA A 11 5.02 9.06 34.81
N TYR A 12 4.51 10.19 34.30
CA TYR A 12 3.33 10.20 33.41
C TYR A 12 3.47 11.08 32.16
N SER A 13 4.68 11.43 31.75
CA SER A 13 4.93 12.22 30.51
C SER A 13 5.51 11.40 29.36
N ALA A 14 5.61 10.07 29.52
CA ALA A 14 6.08 9.16 28.48
C ALA A 14 4.92 8.30 27.97
N ALA A 15 3.90 8.95 27.39
CA ALA A 15 2.83 8.24 26.70
C ALA A 15 2.45 8.99 25.42
N VAL A 16 3.08 8.53 24.34
CA VAL A 16 2.48 8.36 23.01
C VAL A 16 2.34 9.63 22.17
N ALA A 17 3.48 10.11 21.65
CA ALA A 17 3.49 10.59 20.26
C ALA A 17 3.29 9.36 19.35
N GLN A 18 2.04 8.95 19.16
CA GLN A 18 1.69 8.10 18.04
C GLN A 18 1.91 8.97 16.80
N LEU A 19 3.09 8.84 16.19
CA LEU A 19 3.28 9.22 14.80
C LEU A 19 2.19 8.46 14.03
N ALA A 20 1.11 9.15 13.68
CA ALA A 20 0.09 8.60 12.81
C ALA A 20 0.81 8.29 11.50
N SER A 21 1.17 7.02 11.30
CA SER A 21 1.86 6.63 10.10
C SER A 21 0.92 6.85 8.93
N ALA A 22 1.33 7.72 8.02
CA ALA A 22 0.57 8.06 6.84
C ALA A 22 0.51 6.82 5.93
N HIS A 23 -0.69 6.26 5.72
CA HIS A 23 -1.03 5.31 4.65
C HIS A 23 -0.13 4.06 4.50
N MET A 24 -0.29 3.29 3.41
CA MET A 24 0.41 2.03 3.15
C MET A 24 1.34 2.18 1.94
N ALA A 25 2.48 1.50 1.95
CA ALA A 25 3.39 1.40 0.80
C ALA A 25 4.07 0.04 0.73
N LEU A 26 4.48 -0.35 -0.47
CA LEU A 26 5.28 -1.55 -0.70
C LEU A 26 6.71 -1.40 -0.15
N THR A 27 7.22 -2.50 0.40
CA THR A 27 8.65 -2.73 0.64
C THR A 27 9.22 -3.78 -0.30
N GLU A 28 8.40 -4.76 -0.71
CA GLU A 28 8.81 -5.86 -1.57
C GLU A 28 7.67 -6.19 -2.57
N PRO A 29 7.95 -6.33 -3.88
CA PRO A 29 9.18 -5.92 -4.56
C PRO A 29 9.44 -4.42 -4.37
N CYS A 30 10.71 -4.01 -4.34
CA CYS A 30 11.09 -2.63 -4.00
C CYS A 30 10.51 -1.62 -5.00
N PRO A 31 9.59 -0.74 -4.58
CA PRO A 31 8.97 0.19 -5.51
C PRO A 31 9.93 1.30 -5.91
N ARG A 32 9.75 1.84 -7.12
CA ARG A 32 10.55 2.90 -7.71
C ARG A 32 10.75 4.04 -6.71
N TYR A 33 12.00 4.45 -6.58
CA TYR A 33 12.46 5.55 -5.73
C TYR A 33 12.19 5.40 -4.24
N SER A 34 11.73 4.25 -3.75
CA SER A 34 11.55 4.07 -2.30
C SER A 34 12.90 4.01 -1.57
N PRO A 35 13.07 4.78 -0.47
CA PRO A 35 14.22 4.67 0.40
C PRO A 35 14.10 3.53 1.42
N HIS A 36 12.95 2.83 1.46
CA HIS A 36 12.58 1.89 2.53
C HIS A 36 12.82 0.41 2.18
N CYS A 37 13.57 0.15 1.11
CA CYS A 37 13.91 -1.21 0.66
C CYS A 37 15.25 -1.70 1.25
N ASN A 38 15.41 -3.01 1.39
CA ASN A 38 16.66 -3.66 1.80
C ASN A 38 16.95 -4.94 0.98
N PRO A 39 18.06 -5.01 0.22
CA PRO A 39 18.98 -3.91 -0.07
C PRO A 39 18.29 -2.82 -0.88
N LYS A 40 18.75 -1.58 -0.69
CA LYS A 40 18.23 -0.42 -1.42
C LYS A 40 18.83 -0.37 -2.83
N PRO A 41 18.02 -0.38 -3.92
CA PRO A 41 18.55 -0.24 -5.27
C PRO A 41 19.24 1.10 -5.50
N GLU A 42 20.15 1.14 -6.48
CA GLU A 42 20.74 2.40 -6.95
C GLU A 42 19.69 3.23 -7.68
N LEU A 43 19.60 4.53 -7.36
CA LEU A 43 18.73 5.46 -8.06
C LEU A 43 19.17 5.62 -9.51
N PRO A 44 18.22 5.72 -10.46
CA PRO A 44 18.53 6.18 -11.80
C PRO A 44 19.23 7.54 -11.77
N ALA A 45 20.10 7.78 -12.75
CA ALA A 45 20.83 9.05 -12.83
C ALA A 45 19.86 10.24 -12.84
N GLY A 46 20.07 11.19 -11.92
CA GLY A 46 19.25 12.39 -11.77
C GLY A 46 17.95 12.20 -10.98
N ALA A 47 17.64 10.99 -10.50
CA ALA A 47 16.50 10.75 -9.61
C ALA A 47 16.85 10.98 -8.13
N SER A 48 15.84 11.24 -7.32
CA SER A 48 15.90 11.32 -5.86
C SER A 48 14.96 10.30 -5.22
N PHE A 49 15.21 9.93 -3.96
CA PHE A 49 14.30 9.06 -3.22
C PHE A 49 12.97 9.77 -2.93
N ASP A 50 11.87 9.04 -3.09
CA ASP A 50 10.53 9.45 -2.69
C ASP A 50 10.27 9.02 -1.23
N TYR A 51 10.54 9.93 -0.28
CA TYR A 51 10.20 9.73 1.13
C TYR A 51 8.69 9.84 1.42
N SER A 52 7.90 10.22 0.42
CA SER A 52 6.44 10.29 0.48
C SER A 52 5.80 9.09 -0.21
N ILE A 53 6.50 7.94 -0.27
CA ILE A 53 6.05 6.74 -1.02
C ILE A 53 4.63 6.28 -0.66
N LYS A 54 4.23 6.49 0.61
CA LYS A 54 2.90 6.17 1.17
C LYS A 54 1.81 7.15 0.75
N ASN A 55 2.14 8.35 0.29
CA ASN A 55 1.14 9.33 -0.12
C ASN A 55 0.37 8.81 -1.34
N PRO A 56 -0.93 9.13 -1.44
CA PRO A 56 -1.69 8.84 -2.63
C PRO A 56 -1.09 9.57 -3.84
N ILE A 57 -1.40 9.06 -5.02
CA ILE A 57 -1.13 9.80 -6.26
C ILE A 57 -2.06 11.02 -6.27
N PRO A 58 -1.54 12.24 -6.52
CA PRO A 58 -2.37 13.41 -6.75
C PRO A 58 -3.38 13.17 -7.89
N PRO A 59 -4.50 13.91 -7.95
CA PRO A 59 -5.48 13.74 -9.02
C PRO A 59 -4.90 13.86 -10.43
N ASP A 60 -3.84 14.65 -10.64
CA ASP A 60 -3.13 14.81 -11.91
C ASP A 60 -1.74 14.16 -11.95
N GLY A 61 -1.38 13.41 -10.90
CA GLY A 61 -0.07 12.81 -10.74
C GLY A 61 0.19 11.60 -11.64
N GLU A 62 1.46 11.35 -11.97
CA GLU A 62 1.83 10.19 -12.77
C GLU A 62 1.60 8.87 -12.01
N LEU A 63 1.06 7.87 -12.72
CA LEU A 63 1.05 6.49 -12.24
C LEU A 63 2.47 6.04 -11.88
N CYS A 64 2.58 5.11 -10.93
CA CYS A 64 3.85 4.66 -10.36
C CYS A 64 4.67 5.71 -9.59
N LYS A 65 4.24 6.99 -9.54
CA LYS A 65 4.95 8.09 -8.86
C LYS A 65 6.38 8.32 -9.38
N GLY A 66 6.68 7.78 -10.56
CA GLY A 66 8.01 7.75 -11.13
C GLY A 66 8.07 6.97 -12.44
N THR A 67 8.52 7.64 -13.50
CA THR A 67 8.53 7.10 -14.87
C THR A 67 9.82 6.40 -15.26
N VAL A 68 10.95 6.71 -14.62
CA VAL A 68 12.24 6.07 -14.91
C VAL A 68 12.34 4.74 -14.16
N PRO A 69 12.55 3.60 -14.86
CA PRO A 69 12.76 2.31 -14.23
C PRO A 69 14.00 2.28 -13.35
N TRP A 70 14.04 1.35 -12.39
CA TRP A 70 15.30 0.97 -11.76
C TRP A 70 16.35 0.55 -12.81
N PRO A 71 17.65 0.82 -12.59
CA PRO A 71 18.70 0.41 -13.54
C PRO A 71 18.79 -1.11 -13.75
N SER A 72 18.31 -1.89 -12.79
CA SER A 72 18.23 -3.35 -12.87
C SER A 72 16.93 -3.83 -12.20
N PRO A 73 16.38 -4.97 -12.64
CA PRO A 73 15.21 -5.56 -11.99
C PRO A 73 15.47 -5.82 -10.51
N VAL A 74 14.53 -5.43 -9.65
CA VAL A 74 14.61 -5.65 -8.20
C VAL A 74 14.20 -7.06 -7.78
N ALA A 75 13.56 -7.80 -8.69
CA ALA A 75 13.24 -9.21 -8.52
C ALA A 75 13.21 -9.93 -9.88
N THR A 76 13.44 -11.24 -9.84
CA THR A 76 13.17 -12.16 -10.96
C THR A 76 12.09 -13.14 -10.53
N TRP A 77 10.97 -13.14 -11.24
CA TRP A 77 9.86 -14.06 -10.99
C TRP A 77 9.73 -15.11 -12.08
N LYS A 78 9.30 -16.31 -11.70
CA LYS A 78 8.94 -17.37 -12.64
C LYS A 78 7.43 -17.43 -12.83
N ALA A 79 6.96 -17.49 -14.06
CA ALA A 79 5.54 -17.72 -14.33
C ALA A 79 5.07 -19.00 -13.62
N GLY A 80 3.88 -18.96 -13.00
CA GLY A 80 3.34 -20.09 -12.25
C GLY A 80 3.89 -20.26 -10.82
N GLN A 81 4.89 -19.48 -10.39
CA GLN A 81 5.40 -19.55 -9.01
C GLN A 81 4.55 -18.72 -8.04
N ASP A 82 4.69 -18.96 -6.74
CA ASP A 82 4.13 -18.08 -5.73
C ASP A 82 4.99 -16.82 -5.61
N VAL A 83 4.36 -15.66 -5.69
CA VAL A 83 5.00 -14.34 -5.55
C VAL A 83 4.41 -13.62 -4.36
N THR A 84 5.23 -12.81 -3.70
CA THR A 84 4.85 -12.09 -2.48
C THR A 84 5.03 -10.59 -2.66
N TYR A 85 4.00 -9.84 -2.29
CA TYR A 85 4.07 -8.39 -2.07
C TYR A 85 4.05 -8.13 -0.56
N LYS A 86 5.03 -7.38 -0.06
CA LYS A 86 5.14 -6.96 1.35
C LYS A 86 5.01 -5.46 1.48
N PHE A 87 4.44 -5.05 2.58
CA PHE A 87 4.15 -3.66 2.89
C PHE A 87 4.94 -3.19 4.10
N GLU A 88 5.21 -1.89 4.15
CA GLU A 88 5.84 -1.26 5.31
C GLU A 88 5.00 -1.50 6.58
N SER A 89 5.69 -1.84 7.68
CA SER A 89 5.08 -1.85 8.99
C SER A 89 4.80 -0.42 9.45
N GLY A 90 3.69 -0.22 10.16
CA GLY A 90 3.28 1.11 10.57
C GLY A 90 2.73 1.88 9.37
N GLY A 91 1.41 2.01 9.33
CA GLY A 91 0.66 2.68 8.27
C GLY A 91 -0.80 2.83 8.68
N ALA A 92 -1.57 3.54 7.87
CA ALA A 92 -3.01 3.65 7.99
C ALA A 92 -3.65 2.81 6.89
N ALA A 93 -4.47 1.82 7.28
CA ALA A 93 -5.14 0.90 6.37
C ALA A 93 -6.57 1.33 6.03
N HIS A 94 -7.09 2.43 6.58
CA HIS A 94 -8.33 3.09 6.17
C HIS A 94 -9.55 2.17 6.04
N GLY A 95 -9.73 1.24 6.97
CA GLY A 95 -10.81 0.25 6.92
C GLY A 95 -10.73 -0.72 5.73
N GLY A 96 -9.64 -0.68 4.99
CA GLY A 96 -9.35 -1.49 3.84
C GLY A 96 -9.75 -0.84 2.53
N GLY A 97 -10.52 -1.53 1.70
CA GLY A 97 -10.82 -1.09 0.35
C GLY A 97 -10.40 -2.11 -0.71
N HIS A 98 -10.19 -1.64 -1.93
CA HIS A 98 -9.94 -2.49 -3.09
C HIS A 98 -8.47 -2.43 -3.49
N CYS A 99 -7.78 -3.56 -3.52
CA CYS A 99 -6.43 -3.68 -4.02
C CYS A 99 -6.36 -4.52 -5.30
N GLN A 100 -5.54 -4.08 -6.24
CA GLN A 100 -5.15 -4.88 -7.40
C GLN A 100 -3.63 -4.97 -7.50
N PHE A 101 -3.17 -6.17 -7.81
CA PHE A 101 -1.78 -6.47 -8.18
C PHE A 101 -1.76 -6.74 -9.67
N SER A 102 -0.93 -6.00 -10.39
CA SER A 102 -0.95 -5.97 -11.84
C SER A 102 0.44 -5.92 -12.45
N LEU A 103 0.54 -6.31 -13.71
CA LEU A 103 1.77 -6.30 -14.50
C LEU A 103 1.62 -5.39 -15.71
N SER A 104 2.68 -4.68 -16.05
CA SER A 104 2.78 -3.93 -17.30
C SER A 104 4.06 -4.31 -18.04
N TYR A 105 3.93 -4.55 -19.34
CA TYR A 105 5.06 -4.90 -20.23
C TYR A 105 5.43 -3.75 -21.16
N ASP A 106 4.55 -2.76 -21.32
CA ASP A 106 4.68 -1.66 -22.28
C ASP A 106 5.16 -0.36 -21.62
N GLY A 107 5.92 -0.47 -20.53
CA GLY A 107 6.48 0.70 -19.83
C GLY A 107 5.46 1.51 -19.01
N GLY A 108 4.35 0.89 -18.61
CA GLY A 108 3.39 1.48 -17.68
C GLY A 108 2.17 2.09 -18.37
N LYS A 109 1.94 1.79 -19.65
CA LYS A 109 0.78 2.28 -20.38
C LYS A 109 -0.44 1.38 -20.14
N THR A 110 -0.22 0.07 -20.06
CA THR A 110 -1.28 -0.92 -19.85
C THR A 110 -0.91 -1.86 -18.71
N PHE A 111 -1.77 -1.94 -17.70
CA PHE A 111 -1.62 -2.86 -16.58
C PHE A 111 -2.69 -3.96 -16.63
N VAL A 112 -2.24 -5.21 -16.65
CA VAL A 112 -3.09 -6.40 -16.56
C VAL A 112 -3.09 -6.96 -15.14
N VAL A 113 -4.27 -7.18 -14.58
CA VAL A 113 -4.44 -7.66 -13.21
C VAL A 113 -4.12 -9.16 -13.14
N VAL A 114 -3.34 -9.53 -12.12
CA VAL A 114 -2.96 -10.92 -11.81
C VAL A 114 -3.47 -11.38 -10.46
N HIS A 115 -3.84 -10.46 -9.57
CA HIS A 115 -4.48 -10.75 -8.29
C HIS A 115 -5.31 -9.55 -7.80
N GLU A 116 -6.39 -9.80 -7.07
CA GLU A 116 -7.25 -8.76 -6.52
C GLU A 116 -7.72 -9.12 -5.10
N VAL A 117 -7.80 -8.11 -4.23
CA VAL A 117 -8.37 -8.20 -2.87
C VAL A 117 -9.39 -7.08 -2.76
N LEU A 118 -10.67 -7.42 -2.90
CA LEU A 118 -11.75 -6.44 -2.98
C LEU A 118 -12.46 -6.29 -1.62
N GLY A 119 -12.74 -5.04 -1.24
CA GLY A 119 -13.43 -4.62 -0.02
C GLY A 119 -12.54 -4.56 1.21
N HIS A 120 -11.64 -5.53 1.40
CA HIS A 120 -10.95 -5.75 2.67
C HIS A 120 -9.43 -5.77 2.55
N CYS A 121 -8.86 -5.03 1.58
CA CYS A 121 -7.42 -4.92 1.52
C CYS A 121 -6.83 -4.47 2.88
N PHE A 122 -5.78 -5.14 3.32
CA PHE A 122 -5.06 -5.03 4.60
C PHE A 122 -5.73 -5.66 5.81
N PHE A 123 -6.86 -6.33 5.61
CA PHE A 123 -7.61 -7.02 6.66
C PHE A 123 -7.95 -8.45 6.23
N SER A 124 -8.26 -9.33 7.18
CA SER A 124 -8.78 -10.67 6.86
C SER A 124 -10.29 -10.69 6.58
N GLY A 125 -10.92 -9.51 6.56
CA GLY A 125 -12.34 -9.29 6.32
C GLY A 125 -12.71 -7.81 6.46
N LYS A 126 -14.00 -7.49 6.35
CA LYS A 126 -14.52 -6.12 6.49
C LYS A 126 -14.07 -5.52 7.83
N SER A 127 -13.55 -4.29 7.81
CA SER A 127 -12.96 -3.65 9.00
C SER A 127 -13.13 -2.15 8.97
N THR A 128 -13.53 -1.54 10.08
CA THR A 128 -13.51 -0.06 10.22
C THR A 128 -12.22 0.43 10.90
N GLY A 129 -11.27 -0.47 11.16
CA GLY A 129 -10.02 -0.16 11.83
C GLY A 129 -8.98 0.49 10.91
N ASN A 130 -7.93 1.06 11.50
CA ASN A 130 -6.86 1.70 10.75
C ASN A 130 -5.52 0.94 10.79
N THR A 131 -5.39 -0.05 11.66
CA THR A 131 -4.17 -0.87 11.75
C THR A 131 -4.33 -2.11 10.86
N ALA A 132 -3.45 -2.25 9.87
CA ALA A 132 -3.42 -3.42 9.00
C ALA A 132 -3.27 -4.72 9.81
N GLN A 133 -4.04 -5.73 9.45
CA GLN A 133 -3.90 -7.12 9.93
C GLN A 133 -3.09 -7.97 8.95
N VAL A 134 -3.13 -7.60 7.67
CA VAL A 134 -2.44 -8.27 6.57
C VAL A 134 -1.48 -7.26 5.95
N THR A 135 -0.18 -7.54 6.02
CA THR A 135 0.89 -6.70 5.41
C THR A 135 1.70 -7.46 4.39
N GLU A 136 1.30 -8.68 4.05
CA GLU A 136 1.91 -9.52 3.03
C GLU A 136 0.82 -10.24 2.24
N TYR A 137 0.95 -10.25 0.92
CA TYR A 137 0.06 -10.98 0.01
C TYR A 137 0.89 -11.92 -0.83
N THR A 138 0.67 -13.21 -0.64
CA THR A 138 1.28 -14.25 -1.45
C THR A 138 0.22 -14.90 -2.32
N PHE A 139 0.47 -14.97 -3.61
CA PHE A 139 -0.43 -15.61 -4.57
C PHE A 139 0.36 -16.25 -5.71
N LYS A 140 -0.25 -17.23 -6.37
CA LYS A 140 0.33 -17.87 -7.55
C LYS A 140 0.25 -16.91 -8.73
N LEU A 141 1.42 -16.53 -9.27
CA LEU A 141 1.51 -15.80 -10.51
C LEU A 141 0.94 -16.67 -11.64
N PRO A 142 0.08 -16.14 -12.55
CA PRO A 142 -0.46 -16.96 -13.64
C PRO A 142 0.67 -17.59 -14.46
N ALA A 143 0.49 -18.83 -14.91
CA ALA A 143 1.54 -19.56 -15.64
C ALA A 143 1.78 -19.00 -17.06
N GLU A 144 0.81 -18.24 -17.56
CA GLU A 144 0.77 -17.71 -18.91
C GLU A 144 1.35 -16.29 -19.03
N VAL A 145 1.72 -15.64 -17.92
CA VAL A 145 2.39 -14.32 -18.00
C VAL A 145 3.67 -14.46 -18.83
N PRO A 146 3.88 -13.63 -19.88
CA PRO A 146 4.96 -13.87 -20.82
C PRO A 146 6.34 -13.53 -20.24
N ASN A 147 7.38 -14.14 -20.80
CA ASN A 147 8.76 -13.80 -20.41
C ASN A 147 9.12 -12.38 -20.84
N SER A 148 9.79 -11.62 -19.98
CA SER A 148 10.39 -10.32 -20.32
C SER A 148 11.40 -9.88 -19.26
N ASP A 149 12.46 -9.21 -19.71
CA ASP A 149 13.45 -8.56 -18.84
C ASP A 149 12.97 -7.22 -18.26
N LYS A 150 11.82 -6.70 -18.74
CA LYS A 150 11.28 -5.39 -18.38
C LYS A 150 9.79 -5.48 -18.10
N VAL A 151 9.44 -5.80 -16.86
CA VAL A 151 8.05 -5.84 -16.40
C VAL A 151 7.90 -4.90 -15.21
N ILE A 152 6.83 -4.11 -15.21
CA ILE A 152 6.44 -3.32 -14.04
C ILE A 152 5.42 -4.14 -13.25
N ALA A 153 5.78 -4.51 -12.03
CA ALA A 153 4.89 -5.08 -11.03
C ALA A 153 4.29 -3.95 -10.19
N ALA A 154 2.97 -3.79 -10.24
CA ALA A 154 2.28 -2.71 -9.55
C ALA A 154 1.30 -3.23 -8.50
N TRP A 155 1.28 -2.55 -7.35
CA TRP A 155 0.17 -2.57 -6.41
C TRP A 155 -0.61 -1.28 -6.56
N SER A 156 -1.93 -1.36 -6.52
CA SER A 156 -2.82 -0.21 -6.43
C SER A 156 -3.87 -0.42 -5.35
N TRP A 157 -4.37 0.68 -4.78
CA TRP A 157 -5.37 0.66 -3.72
C TRP A 157 -6.31 1.86 -3.77
N VAL A 158 -7.60 1.59 -3.64
CA VAL A 158 -8.65 2.59 -3.36
C VAL A 158 -9.15 2.33 -1.94
N ASN A 159 -8.96 3.31 -1.06
CA ASN A 159 -9.24 3.20 0.37
C ASN A 159 -10.76 3.26 0.68
N ALA A 160 -11.18 2.45 1.65
CA ALA A 160 -12.58 2.38 2.05
C ALA A 160 -13.04 3.63 2.83
N ILE A 161 -12.19 4.16 3.72
CA ILE A 161 -12.51 5.24 4.68
C ILE A 161 -11.58 6.44 4.49
N GLY A 162 -12.11 7.66 4.60
CA GLY A 162 -11.33 8.90 4.54
C GLY A 162 -11.42 9.62 3.20
N ASN A 163 -10.33 10.27 2.76
CA ASN A 163 -10.32 10.99 1.48
C ASN A 163 -10.48 10.03 0.31
N ARG A 164 -10.93 10.55 -0.84
CA ARG A 164 -11.06 9.76 -2.07
C ARG A 164 -9.70 9.71 -2.74
N GLU A 165 -8.94 8.67 -2.42
CA GLU A 165 -7.53 8.56 -2.77
C GLU A 165 -7.27 7.35 -3.66
N PHE A 166 -6.19 7.42 -4.44
CA PHE A 166 -5.66 6.32 -5.24
C PHE A 166 -4.18 6.16 -4.94
N TYR A 167 -3.81 4.98 -4.44
CA TYR A 167 -2.42 4.65 -4.16
C TYR A 167 -1.91 3.74 -5.26
N MET A 168 -0.65 3.94 -5.66
CA MET A 168 0.03 3.00 -6.51
C MET A 168 1.53 3.02 -6.22
N ASN A 169 2.11 1.83 -6.07
CA ASN A 169 3.54 1.65 -6.03
C ASN A 169 3.93 0.63 -7.10
N CYS A 170 5.02 0.90 -7.82
CA CYS A 170 5.47 0.07 -8.94
C CYS A 170 6.91 -0.33 -8.75
N ALA A 171 7.24 -1.59 -9.02
CA ALA A 171 8.58 -2.14 -8.99
C ALA A 171 8.95 -2.72 -10.36
N ASP A 172 10.20 -2.57 -10.76
CA ASP A 172 10.71 -3.15 -12.02
C ASP A 172 11.25 -4.55 -11.77
N ILE A 173 10.68 -5.55 -12.42
CA ILE A 173 11.02 -6.96 -12.25
C ILE A 173 11.32 -7.60 -13.61
N LYS A 174 11.87 -8.82 -13.56
CA LYS A 174 12.01 -9.74 -14.68
C LYS A 174 11.05 -10.91 -14.51
N ILE A 175 10.46 -11.37 -15.60
CA ILE A 175 9.64 -12.60 -15.62
C ILE A 175 10.26 -13.61 -16.58
N GLU A 176 10.35 -14.86 -16.13
CA GLU A 176 10.89 -16.00 -16.91
C GLU A 176 10.07 -17.29 -16.71
N GLY A 177 10.40 -18.34 -17.46
CA GLY A 177 9.84 -19.68 -17.29
C GLY A 177 8.46 -19.94 -17.91
N SER A 178 7.89 -18.97 -18.62
CA SER A 178 6.64 -19.13 -19.36
C SER A 178 6.85 -19.70 -20.75
N SER A 179 5.93 -20.54 -21.22
CA SER A 179 5.83 -20.95 -22.63
C SER A 179 4.91 -20.04 -23.46
N SER A 180 4.18 -19.13 -22.80
CA SER A 180 3.20 -18.25 -23.44
C SER A 180 3.86 -16.95 -23.91
N SER A 181 3.42 -16.43 -25.07
CA SER A 181 3.89 -15.17 -25.63
C SER A 181 3.05 -13.95 -25.21
N SER A 182 1.86 -14.20 -24.65
CA SER A 182 0.90 -13.18 -24.23
C SER A 182 0.08 -13.64 -23.03
N TYR A 183 -0.42 -12.67 -22.26
CA TYR A 183 -1.40 -12.90 -21.20
C TYR A 183 -2.55 -11.90 -21.33
N THR A 184 -3.78 -12.39 -21.25
CA THR A 184 -5.01 -11.60 -21.26
C THR A 184 -5.66 -11.66 -19.90
N GLY A 185 -6.02 -10.49 -19.36
CA GLY A 185 -6.70 -10.39 -18.07
C GLY A 185 -7.41 -9.04 -17.94
N LYS A 186 -8.01 -8.80 -16.78
CA LYS A 186 -8.67 -7.51 -16.49
C LYS A 186 -7.64 -6.37 -16.56
N GLN A 187 -8.04 -5.24 -17.12
CA GLN A 187 -7.32 -3.98 -16.97
C GLN A 187 -7.41 -3.53 -15.52
N ILE A 188 -6.36 -2.89 -15.02
CA ILE A 188 -6.40 -2.21 -13.72
C ILE A 188 -7.56 -1.19 -13.68
N VAL A 189 -8.19 -1.06 -12.52
CA VAL A 189 -9.14 0.03 -12.24
C VAL A 189 -8.36 1.20 -11.66
N ILE A 190 -8.39 2.33 -12.36
CA ILE A 190 -7.95 3.62 -11.82
C ILE A 190 -9.22 4.36 -11.41
N ALA A 191 -9.22 4.90 -10.21
CA ALA A 191 -10.31 5.68 -9.64
C ALA A 191 -9.73 6.83 -8.82
N ASN A 192 -10.56 7.81 -8.45
CA ASN A 192 -10.14 8.95 -7.61
C ASN A 192 -8.91 9.69 -8.17
N HIS A 193 -8.82 9.76 -9.49
CA HIS A 193 -7.74 10.34 -10.28
C HIS A 193 -8.38 11.03 -11.50
N ASP A 194 -7.75 12.07 -12.04
CA ASP A 194 -8.34 12.94 -13.05
C ASP A 194 -8.69 12.15 -14.32
N GLY A 195 -9.91 12.37 -14.80
CA GLY A 195 -10.45 11.63 -15.94
C GLY A 195 -10.98 10.23 -15.61
N TYR A 196 -10.87 9.76 -14.36
CA TYR A 196 -11.37 8.46 -13.91
C TYR A 196 -12.58 8.58 -12.97
N PRO A 197 -13.36 7.51 -12.79
CA PRO A 197 -14.48 7.52 -11.85
C PRO A 197 -14.04 7.81 -10.41
N THR A 198 -14.89 8.51 -9.67
CA THR A 198 -14.74 8.65 -8.22
C THR A 198 -15.49 7.52 -7.53
N ILE A 199 -14.78 6.73 -6.70
CA ILE A 199 -15.40 5.73 -5.83
C ILE A 199 -15.60 6.39 -4.46
N PRO A 200 -16.86 6.55 -4.00
CA PRO A 200 -17.15 7.24 -2.75
C PRO A 200 -16.65 6.47 -1.54
N GLU A 201 -16.71 7.11 -0.37
CA GLU A 201 -16.45 6.41 0.89
C GLU A 201 -17.42 5.25 1.07
N PHE A 202 -16.93 4.14 1.60
CA PHE A 202 -17.73 2.91 1.63
C PHE A 202 -18.90 3.04 2.62
N GLY A 203 -18.76 3.83 3.68
CA GLY A 203 -19.82 4.03 4.67
C GLY A 203 -20.34 2.74 5.31
N GLY A 204 -19.48 1.71 5.40
CA GLY A 204 -19.86 0.36 5.84
C GLY A 204 -20.39 -0.57 4.74
N ASN A 205 -20.68 -0.05 3.55
CA ASN A 205 -20.98 -0.85 2.36
C ASN A 205 -19.68 -1.19 1.60
N TYR A 206 -19.10 -2.35 1.92
CA TYR A 206 -17.86 -2.83 1.29
C TYR A 206 -17.99 -3.29 -0.16
N ASP A 207 -19.22 -3.28 -0.71
CA ASP A 207 -19.46 -3.54 -2.12
C ASP A 207 -19.36 -2.26 -2.98
N THR A 208 -19.20 -1.10 -2.35
CA THR A 208 -19.06 0.21 -3.02
C THR A 208 -17.93 0.20 -4.05
N GLY A 209 -18.26 0.46 -5.31
CA GLY A 209 -17.28 0.54 -6.41
C GLY A 209 -16.82 -0.81 -6.95
N ILE A 210 -17.27 -1.95 -6.41
CA ILE A 210 -16.90 -3.29 -6.89
C ILE A 210 -17.26 -3.47 -8.38
N GLU A 211 -18.33 -2.83 -8.85
CA GLU A 211 -18.78 -2.88 -10.23
C GLU A 211 -17.72 -2.42 -11.24
N TYR A 212 -16.84 -1.48 -10.86
CA TYR A 212 -15.72 -1.06 -11.72
C TYR A 212 -14.68 -2.18 -11.90
N TYR A 213 -14.46 -2.98 -10.85
CA TYR A 213 -13.53 -4.11 -10.85
C TYR A 213 -14.10 -5.36 -11.52
N GLN A 214 -15.40 -5.61 -11.35
CA GLN A 214 -16.09 -6.73 -11.99
C GLN A 214 -16.24 -6.52 -13.50
N ASN A 215 -16.54 -5.28 -13.91
CA ASN A 215 -16.75 -4.92 -15.32
C ASN A 215 -15.49 -4.37 -16.01
N ALA A 216 -14.31 -4.51 -15.38
CA ALA A 216 -13.06 -4.07 -15.97
C ALA A 216 -12.84 -4.74 -17.34
N LYS A 217 -12.49 -3.93 -18.33
CA LYS A 217 -12.20 -4.41 -19.70
C LYS A 217 -11.05 -5.42 -19.67
N GLN A 218 -10.98 -6.29 -20.66
CA GLN A 218 -9.83 -7.17 -20.83
C GLN A 218 -8.74 -6.51 -21.67
N VAL A 219 -7.50 -6.65 -21.23
CA VAL A 219 -6.28 -6.21 -21.93
C VAL A 219 -5.36 -7.40 -22.14
N THR A 220 -4.60 -7.37 -23.23
CA THR A 220 -3.58 -8.37 -23.53
C THR A 220 -2.22 -7.71 -23.52
N VAL A 221 -1.27 -8.30 -22.80
CA VAL A 221 0.14 -7.88 -22.78
C VAL A 221 1.02 -8.96 -23.40
N THR A 222 2.13 -8.57 -24.01
CA THR A 222 3.07 -9.48 -24.68
C THR A 222 4.50 -9.27 -24.17
N GLY A 223 5.31 -10.33 -24.19
CA GLY A 223 6.69 -10.30 -23.67
C GLY A 223 7.62 -9.31 -24.40
N ASN A 224 7.28 -8.96 -25.64
CA ASN A 224 8.00 -7.97 -26.44
C ASN A 224 7.65 -6.50 -26.09
N GLY A 225 6.84 -6.28 -25.05
CA GLY A 225 6.47 -4.95 -24.56
C GLY A 225 5.35 -4.26 -25.34
N SER A 226 4.52 -5.03 -26.04
CA SER A 226 3.30 -4.53 -26.67
C SER A 226 2.06 -4.88 -25.83
N SER A 227 0.98 -4.15 -26.07
CA SER A 227 -0.30 -4.36 -25.42
C SER A 227 -1.45 -4.09 -26.40
N SER A 228 -2.61 -4.67 -26.15
CA SER A 228 -3.83 -4.47 -26.95
C SER A 228 -5.08 -4.72 -26.11
N GLY A 229 -6.25 -4.31 -26.62
CA GLY A 229 -7.53 -4.44 -25.90
C GLY A 229 -7.79 -3.34 -24.87
N GLY A 230 -6.78 -2.53 -24.55
CA GLY A 230 -6.94 -1.23 -23.91
C GLY A 230 -7.08 -0.20 -25.01
N GLY A 231 -8.24 0.44 -25.13
CA GLY A 231 -8.40 1.56 -26.06
C GLY A 231 -7.37 2.64 -25.72
N SER A 232 -6.47 2.93 -26.65
CA SER A 232 -5.66 4.13 -26.66
C SER A 232 -6.59 5.35 -26.58
N ASP A 233 -6.30 6.25 -25.65
CA ASP A 233 -6.76 7.65 -25.66
C ASP A 233 -8.28 7.86 -25.68
N ASP A 234 -8.95 7.49 -24.58
CA ASP A 234 -10.08 8.21 -23.98
C ASP A 234 -10.58 7.38 -22.78
N ALA A 235 -9.95 7.57 -21.61
CA ALA A 235 -10.49 7.04 -20.36
C ALA A 235 -11.78 7.77 -19.92
N LYS A 236 -12.62 8.24 -20.84
CA LYS A 236 -14.06 8.37 -20.57
C LYS A 236 -14.71 7.00 -20.67
N SER A 237 -14.37 6.11 -19.72
CA SER A 237 -15.20 4.93 -19.51
C SER A 237 -16.56 5.42 -19.03
N SER A 238 -17.58 5.22 -19.87
CA SER A 238 -18.95 5.65 -19.62
C SER A 238 -19.46 5.04 -18.31
N ALA A 239 -19.64 5.89 -17.30
CA ALA A 239 -20.40 5.51 -16.12
C ALA A 239 -21.86 5.23 -16.51
N PRO A 240 -22.52 4.20 -15.94
CA PRO A 240 -23.97 4.20 -15.86
C PRO A 240 -24.40 5.40 -15.02
N ALA A 241 -25.43 6.13 -15.47
CA ALA A 241 -25.95 7.30 -14.78
C ALA A 241 -26.32 6.96 -13.33
N THR A 242 -25.85 7.79 -12.39
CA THR A 242 -26.33 7.84 -11.01
C THR A 242 -27.80 8.27 -10.97
N PRO A 243 -28.68 7.61 -10.20
CA PRO A 243 -29.92 8.24 -9.77
C PRO A 243 -29.59 9.18 -8.61
N ALA A 244 -29.82 10.48 -8.80
CA ALA A 244 -29.78 11.47 -7.74
C ALA A 244 -30.85 11.17 -6.67
N GLU A 245 -30.50 11.39 -5.40
CA GLU A 245 -31.44 11.51 -4.30
C GLU A 245 -32.48 12.60 -4.57
N GLY A 246 -33.75 12.25 -4.35
CA GLY A 246 -34.89 13.17 -4.35
C GLY A 246 -35.95 12.68 -3.38
N ALA A 247 -36.18 13.47 -2.33
CA ALA A 247 -37.07 13.19 -1.23
C ALA A 247 -38.57 13.10 -1.60
N SER A 248 -39.26 12.25 -0.86
CA SER A 248 -40.69 12.30 -0.45
C SER A 248 -41.79 12.58 -1.49
N ALA A 249 -42.64 11.58 -1.74
CA ALA A 249 -44.10 11.73 -1.68
C ALA A 249 -44.81 10.36 -1.67
N GLN A 250 -45.31 10.00 -0.49
CA GLN A 250 -46.65 9.49 -0.19
C GLN A 250 -47.35 8.46 -1.10
N SER A 251 -47.58 7.30 -0.48
CA SER A 251 -48.50 6.21 -0.79
C SER A 251 -49.89 6.63 -1.32
N THR A 252 -50.36 5.98 -2.38
CA THR A 252 -51.74 5.50 -2.50
C THR A 252 -51.81 4.19 -3.29
N VAL A 253 -52.65 3.29 -2.77
CA VAL A 253 -52.95 1.93 -3.22
C VAL A 253 -53.95 1.90 -4.37
N GLY A 254 -53.83 0.91 -5.26
CA GLY A 254 -54.82 0.57 -6.28
C GLY A 254 -54.50 -0.76 -6.95
N ALA A 255 -55.32 -1.77 -6.66
CA ALA A 255 -55.13 -3.18 -6.96
C ALA A 255 -55.65 -3.63 -8.34
N THR A 256 -55.51 -4.95 -8.59
CA THR A 256 -56.14 -5.83 -9.60
C THR A 256 -55.46 -5.91 -10.96
N GLU A 257 -55.42 -7.03 -11.69
CA GLU A 257 -55.55 -8.48 -11.51
C GLU A 257 -55.17 -9.05 -12.89
N GLY A 258 -54.62 -10.26 -12.99
CA GLY A 258 -54.36 -10.87 -14.30
C GLY A 258 -53.51 -12.13 -14.27
N SER A 259 -54.16 -13.23 -13.91
CA SER A 259 -53.66 -14.61 -13.80
C SER A 259 -53.53 -15.33 -15.16
N ALA A 260 -52.55 -16.24 -15.28
CA ALA A 260 -52.62 -17.60 -15.85
C ALA A 260 -51.18 -18.15 -16.01
N THR A 261 -50.69 -19.18 -15.27
CA THR A 261 -50.93 -20.66 -15.38
C THR A 261 -50.61 -21.22 -16.79
N ASP A 262 -49.88 -22.31 -17.03
CA ASP A 262 -49.61 -23.52 -16.22
C ASP A 262 -48.53 -24.42 -16.89
N SER A 263 -47.95 -25.34 -16.08
CA SER A 263 -47.52 -26.73 -16.36
C SER A 263 -46.41 -27.03 -17.38
N ALA A 264 -45.29 -27.74 -17.10
CA ALA A 264 -44.98 -29.00 -16.38
C ALA A 264 -44.83 -30.25 -17.30
N GLU A 265 -43.66 -30.90 -17.14
CA GLU A 265 -43.31 -32.35 -17.26
C GLU A 265 -43.52 -33.17 -18.56
N SER A 266 -42.47 -33.86 -19.03
CA SER A 266 -42.18 -35.30 -18.76
C SER A 266 -41.34 -36.03 -19.85
N ASN A 267 -40.40 -36.84 -19.34
CA ASN A 267 -39.92 -38.20 -19.71
C ASN A 267 -39.36 -38.64 -21.09
N GLU A 268 -38.15 -39.20 -20.97
CA GLU A 268 -37.56 -40.48 -21.47
C GLU A 268 -37.98 -41.20 -22.78
N GLU A 269 -36.93 -41.63 -23.50
CA GLU A 269 -36.55 -43.03 -23.85
C GLU A 269 -36.35 -43.41 -25.35
N GLY A 270 -35.22 -44.09 -25.60
CA GLY A 270 -35.01 -45.14 -26.63
C GLY A 270 -34.55 -44.68 -28.03
N GLY A 271 -33.53 -45.24 -28.69
CA GLY A 271 -32.66 -46.40 -28.46
C GLY A 271 -32.00 -46.85 -29.79
N LYS A 272 -30.98 -47.73 -29.68
CA LYS A 272 -30.33 -48.60 -30.71
C LYS A 272 -29.21 -48.00 -31.58
N GLU A 273 -28.14 -48.71 -31.97
CA GLU A 273 -27.36 -49.89 -31.52
C GLU A 273 -26.32 -50.19 -32.63
N LYS A 274 -25.07 -50.55 -32.25
CA LYS A 274 -24.13 -51.57 -32.82
C LYS A 274 -22.70 -51.20 -32.38
N GLN A 275 -22.05 -51.90 -31.42
CA GLN A 275 -21.34 -53.21 -31.50
C GLN A 275 -20.34 -53.30 -32.66
N GLN A 276 -19.06 -53.69 -32.50
CA GLN A 276 -18.40 -54.71 -31.64
C GLN A 276 -16.88 -54.38 -31.50
N SER A 277 -16.28 -54.50 -30.31
CA SER A 277 -15.37 -55.59 -29.80
C SER A 277 -13.96 -55.60 -30.43
N ASP A 278 -12.85 -55.73 -29.69
CA ASP A 278 -12.53 -56.77 -28.71
C ASP A 278 -11.63 -56.30 -27.53
N ALA A 279 -11.79 -57.01 -26.41
CA ALA A 279 -10.91 -57.07 -25.23
C ALA A 279 -9.57 -57.79 -25.58
N VAL A 280 -8.49 -57.80 -24.81
CA VAL A 280 -8.34 -58.31 -23.43
C VAL A 280 -7.01 -57.82 -22.81
N ASP A 281 -7.06 -57.42 -21.54
CA ASP A 281 -5.95 -57.31 -20.57
C ASP A 281 -5.64 -58.74 -20.00
N PRO A 282 -4.82 -59.03 -18.95
CA PRO A 282 -4.16 -58.14 -18.00
C PRO A 282 -2.72 -58.53 -17.56
N ALA A 283 -2.15 -57.67 -16.71
CA ALA A 283 -1.67 -57.99 -15.36
C ALA A 283 -0.19 -57.67 -15.04
N ALA A 284 -0.06 -57.05 -13.87
CA ALA A 284 1.14 -56.71 -13.12
C ALA A 284 1.84 -57.93 -12.48
N SER A 285 3.13 -57.78 -12.12
CA SER A 285 3.67 -58.26 -10.84
C SER A 285 5.09 -57.73 -10.59
N ALA A 286 5.36 -57.45 -9.31
CA ALA A 286 6.62 -57.14 -8.67
C ALA A 286 7.57 -58.36 -8.53
N GLY A 287 8.83 -58.11 -8.12
CA GLY A 287 9.61 -59.05 -7.30
C GLY A 287 11.10 -59.28 -7.64
N ASN A 288 11.98 -58.57 -6.92
CA ASN A 288 13.17 -59.01 -6.16
C ASN A 288 14.30 -59.94 -6.71
N GLU A 289 15.53 -59.42 -6.57
CA GLU A 289 16.71 -59.93 -5.81
C GLU A 289 17.71 -60.99 -6.32
N ALA A 290 18.95 -60.80 -5.79
CA ALA A 290 20.17 -61.62 -5.75
C ALA A 290 20.99 -61.72 -7.05
N GLY A 291 22.31 -61.60 -7.10
CA GLY A 291 23.48 -61.62 -6.18
C GLY A 291 24.69 -61.90 -7.10
N SER A 292 25.98 -61.57 -6.89
CA SER A 292 26.83 -61.69 -5.70
C SER A 292 28.27 -61.27 -6.09
N GLU A 293 29.02 -60.71 -5.11
CA GLU A 293 30.49 -60.90 -4.84
C GLU A 293 31.51 -60.14 -5.73
N ALA A 294 32.61 -59.53 -5.24
CA ALA A 294 33.29 -59.59 -3.93
C ALA A 294 34.28 -58.42 -3.70
N GLY A 295 34.54 -58.13 -2.41
CA GLY A 295 35.82 -57.67 -1.80
C GLY A 295 36.06 -56.15 -1.73
N GLY A 296 36.42 -55.51 -0.61
CA GLY A 296 36.72 -55.93 0.77
C GLY A 296 37.58 -54.84 1.46
N GLU A 297 37.18 -54.43 2.67
CA GLU A 297 37.96 -53.87 3.80
C GLU A 297 38.79 -52.57 3.63
N ALA A 298 39.14 -51.74 4.64
CA ALA A 298 38.71 -51.43 6.01
C ALA A 298 39.66 -50.31 6.56
N GLY A 299 39.22 -49.50 7.53
CA GLY A 299 40.05 -48.70 8.46
C GLY A 299 40.66 -47.40 7.89
N GLY A 300 40.93 -46.31 8.62
CA GLY A 300 40.99 -46.03 10.06
C GLY A 300 41.51 -44.58 10.25
N GLU A 301 41.48 -44.10 11.48
CA GLU A 301 41.57 -42.69 11.94
C GLU A 301 42.95 -41.98 11.87
N ALA A 302 42.87 -40.66 12.10
CA ALA A 302 43.76 -39.80 12.93
C ALA A 302 45.03 -39.12 12.36
N GLY A 303 45.07 -37.78 12.50
CA GLY A 303 46.05 -37.10 13.39
C GLY A 303 47.28 -36.39 12.80
N GLY A 304 47.51 -35.14 13.27
CA GLY A 304 48.82 -34.47 13.40
C GLY A 304 49.22 -33.52 12.26
N GLU A 305 49.14 -32.18 12.39
CA GLU A 305 50.04 -31.22 13.08
C GLU A 305 51.38 -30.88 12.36
N ALA A 306 51.46 -29.60 11.99
CA ALA A 306 52.55 -28.61 12.13
C ALA A 306 53.99 -28.92 11.64
N ALA A 307 54.56 -28.00 10.83
CA ALA A 307 55.53 -26.98 11.28
C ALA A 307 56.51 -26.50 10.17
N GLY A 308 56.59 -25.17 10.03
CA GLY A 308 57.86 -24.42 9.90
C GLY A 308 58.35 -24.08 8.48
N ASN A 309 59.02 -22.96 8.21
CA ASN A 309 59.65 -21.98 9.10
C ASN A 309 59.92 -20.64 8.34
N GLU A 310 60.20 -19.63 9.15
CA GLU A 310 60.57 -18.20 9.00
C GLU A 310 61.77 -17.91 8.06
N ALA A 311 62.26 -16.70 7.74
CA ALA A 311 62.29 -15.34 8.33
C ALA A 311 62.68 -14.34 7.18
N ALA A 312 62.83 -13.01 7.28
CA ALA A 312 63.21 -12.04 8.32
C ALA A 312 62.80 -10.61 7.82
N GLY A 313 62.39 -9.64 8.66
CA GLY A 313 63.22 -8.73 9.49
C GLY A 313 63.30 -7.33 8.82
N ASN A 314 63.18 -6.13 9.44
CA ASN A 314 63.38 -5.71 10.83
C ASN A 314 62.85 -4.26 11.08
N GLU A 315 62.36 -4.00 12.32
CA GLU A 315 62.43 -2.78 13.21
C GLU A 315 61.76 -1.44 12.79
N ALA A 316 60.76 -0.91 13.54
CA ALA A 316 60.74 -0.16 14.84
C ALA A 316 60.93 1.37 14.64
N ALA A 317 60.31 2.35 15.32
CA ALA A 317 59.55 2.55 16.58
C ALA A 317 58.66 3.83 16.40
N GLY A 318 57.73 4.29 17.25
CA GLY A 318 57.25 3.97 18.59
C GLY A 318 56.06 4.90 18.99
N ASN A 319 55.37 4.52 20.08
CA ASN A 319 54.64 5.29 21.14
C ASN A 319 54.18 6.77 20.86
N GLU A 320 52.99 7.27 21.23
CA GLU A 320 52.19 7.13 22.46
C GLU A 320 50.69 7.48 22.28
N ALA A 321 49.88 6.99 23.22
CA ALA A 321 48.50 7.36 23.47
C ALA A 321 48.39 8.41 24.60
N ALA A 322 47.51 9.41 24.41
CA ALA A 322 46.86 10.21 25.46
C ALA A 322 45.53 10.72 24.87
N ASP A 323 44.39 10.26 25.38
CA ASP A 323 43.51 10.98 26.34
C ASP A 323 43.01 12.35 25.85
N SER A 324 41.71 12.45 25.57
CA SER A 324 40.93 13.69 25.63
C SER A 324 39.43 13.39 25.64
N SER A 325 38.95 12.98 26.82
CA SER A 325 37.56 13.14 27.20
C SER A 325 37.39 14.53 27.83
N GLN A 326 36.92 15.52 27.08
CA GLN A 326 36.25 16.77 27.53
C GLN A 326 36.29 17.81 26.40
N SER A 327 35.12 18.18 25.85
CA SER A 327 34.79 19.52 25.30
C SER A 327 33.69 19.48 24.22
N ILE A 328 32.45 19.10 24.54
CA ILE A 328 31.25 19.64 23.85
C ILE A 328 30.12 19.74 24.89
N GLN A 329 30.28 20.69 25.81
CA GLN A 329 29.20 21.26 26.62
C GLN A 329 29.51 22.75 26.78
N ASP A 330 29.46 23.49 25.67
CA ASP A 330 29.24 24.94 25.73
C ASP A 330 28.83 25.46 24.34
N SER A 331 27.52 25.50 24.07
CA SER A 331 26.88 26.30 22.99
C SER A 331 25.36 26.13 23.06
N MET A 332 24.76 26.34 24.23
CA MET A 332 23.30 26.49 24.39
C MET A 332 22.97 27.42 25.57
N THR A 333 23.45 28.67 25.54
CA THR A 333 22.83 29.77 26.29
C THR A 333 23.37 31.12 25.82
N SER A 334 22.70 31.74 24.84
CA SER A 334 22.66 33.21 24.68
C SER A 334 21.84 33.58 23.43
N VAL A 335 20.52 33.64 23.57
CA VAL A 335 19.63 34.67 22.99
C VAL A 335 18.19 34.34 23.38
N ALA A 336 17.88 34.52 24.66
CA ALA A 336 16.52 34.63 25.14
C ALA A 336 16.52 35.82 26.10
N GLU A 337 16.34 37.02 25.54
CA GLU A 337 15.87 38.27 26.17
C GLU A 337 16.24 39.45 25.27
N GLU A 338 15.40 39.73 24.26
CA GLU A 338 15.10 41.08 23.74
C GLU A 338 13.99 40.94 22.69
N ALA A 339 12.75 41.30 23.05
CA ALA A 339 11.75 41.98 22.20
C ALA A 339 10.35 41.87 22.85
N LEU A 340 10.08 42.76 23.80
CA LEU A 340 8.73 43.21 24.15
C LEU A 340 8.63 44.68 23.72
N SER A 341 7.50 45.05 23.09
CA SER A 341 7.11 46.39 22.59
C SER A 341 7.77 46.76 21.26
N SER A 342 7.09 46.97 20.12
CA SER A 342 5.83 47.69 19.80
C SER A 342 5.48 47.36 18.33
N ALA A 343 4.24 47.15 17.89
CA ALA A 343 3.29 48.22 17.56
C ALA A 343 1.88 47.67 17.29
N ALA A 344 0.87 48.45 17.66
CA ALA A 344 -0.52 48.29 17.25
C ALA A 344 -0.76 48.99 15.90
N GLN A 345 -1.54 48.41 14.98
CA GLN A 345 -2.89 48.89 14.63
C GLN A 345 -3.60 48.04 13.55
N GLU A 346 -4.83 47.66 13.88
CA GLU A 346 -6.07 47.52 13.09
C GLU A 346 -6.16 46.64 11.83
N GLY A 347 -7.00 45.60 11.94
CA GLY A 347 -7.48 44.80 10.81
C GLY A 347 -8.49 43.68 11.16
N ASN A 348 -9.53 43.99 11.94
CA ASN A 348 -10.80 43.24 12.04
C ASN A 348 -10.78 41.75 12.44
N GLY A 349 -10.31 41.46 13.66
CA GLY A 349 -10.57 40.19 14.35
C GLY A 349 -11.95 40.17 15.01
N ILE A 350 -12.74 39.14 14.72
CA ILE A 350 -13.97 38.83 15.47
C ILE A 350 -13.53 38.17 16.78
N GLY A 351 -13.92 38.77 17.90
CA GLY A 351 -13.36 38.51 19.22
C GLY A 351 -13.60 37.10 19.76
N ALA A 352 -12.61 36.65 20.53
CA ALA A 352 -12.69 35.50 21.42
C ALA A 352 -13.88 35.65 22.39
N GLN A 353 -14.77 34.66 22.38
CA GLN A 353 -15.77 34.46 23.42
C GLN A 353 -15.41 33.19 24.19
N GLU A 354 -14.96 33.35 25.43
CA GLU A 354 -14.96 32.26 26.40
C GLU A 354 -16.43 31.85 26.65
N GLY A 355 -16.79 30.62 26.26
CA GLY A 355 -18.02 29.96 26.68
C GLY A 355 -19.17 29.88 25.66
N GLY A 356 -18.89 29.89 24.36
CA GLY A 356 -19.91 29.62 23.33
C GLY A 356 -20.27 28.14 23.23
N GLU A 357 -21.57 27.83 23.13
CA GLU A 357 -22.03 26.55 22.61
C GLU A 357 -21.62 26.43 21.13
N CYS A 358 -21.12 25.28 20.71
CA CYS A 358 -20.64 25.05 19.35
C CYS A 358 -21.14 23.73 18.78
N THR A 359 -21.05 23.54 17.46
CA THR A 359 -21.41 22.23 16.86
C THR A 359 -20.20 21.29 16.94
N SER A 360 -20.37 20.12 17.55
CA SER A 360 -19.32 19.11 17.66
C SER A 360 -18.67 18.85 16.30
N GLY A 361 -17.34 18.91 16.24
CA GLY A 361 -16.56 18.76 15.01
C GLY A 361 -16.16 20.07 14.33
N LEU A 362 -16.72 21.22 14.72
CA LEU A 362 -16.22 22.52 14.25
C LEU A 362 -14.84 22.84 14.82
N MET A 363 -14.06 23.59 14.05
CA MET A 363 -12.74 24.07 14.44
C MET A 363 -12.65 25.58 14.20
N GLN A 364 -11.96 26.30 15.07
CA GLN A 364 -11.73 27.75 14.94
C GLN A 364 -10.32 28.13 15.38
N CYS A 365 -9.78 29.22 14.83
CA CYS A 365 -8.52 29.78 15.34
C CYS A 365 -8.74 30.47 16.69
N SER A 366 -7.79 30.26 17.61
CA SER A 366 -7.71 30.93 18.91
C SER A 366 -6.23 31.26 19.13
N GLY A 367 -5.89 32.54 19.32
CA GLY A 367 -4.50 32.96 19.43
C GLY A 367 -3.67 32.60 18.19
N SER A 368 -2.49 31.99 18.40
CA SER A 368 -1.68 31.38 17.34
C SER A 368 -2.06 29.93 17.05
N GLY A 369 -2.96 29.37 17.85
CA GLY A 369 -3.45 28.01 17.78
C GLY A 369 -4.90 27.89 17.31
N TYR A 370 -5.54 26.78 17.64
CA TYR A 370 -6.92 26.50 17.28
C TYR A 370 -7.66 25.71 18.36
N GLN A 371 -8.99 25.72 18.31
CA GLN A 371 -9.86 24.93 19.18
C GLN A 371 -10.73 24.00 18.34
N ILE A 372 -11.15 22.89 18.94
CA ILE A 372 -12.10 21.93 18.37
C ILE A 372 -13.32 21.88 19.28
N CYS A 373 -14.51 21.91 18.68
CA CYS A 373 -15.74 21.73 19.42
C CYS A 373 -16.00 20.24 19.70
N VAL A 374 -16.16 19.89 20.97
CA VAL A 374 -16.49 18.53 21.41
C VAL A 374 -17.68 18.58 22.36
N ASN A 375 -18.75 17.87 22.01
CA ASN A 375 -19.99 17.79 22.80
C ASN A 375 -20.57 19.16 23.16
N GLY A 376 -20.61 20.07 22.19
CA GLY A 376 -21.18 21.41 22.40
C GLY A 376 -20.23 22.42 23.02
N LYS A 377 -18.96 22.06 23.30
CA LYS A 377 -18.02 22.92 24.01
C LYS A 377 -16.68 23.00 23.30
N TRP A 378 -16.13 24.22 23.23
CA TRP A 378 -14.78 24.43 22.73
C TRP A 378 -13.75 23.79 23.65
N SER A 379 -12.80 23.08 23.06
CA SER A 379 -11.61 22.58 23.75
C SER A 379 -10.72 23.73 24.25
N PRO A 380 -9.74 23.43 25.10
CA PRO A 380 -8.58 24.31 25.24
C PRO A 380 -7.90 24.58 23.89
N GLU A 381 -7.15 25.67 23.80
CA GLU A 381 -6.37 26.03 22.62
C GLU A 381 -5.25 25.01 22.38
N TYR A 382 -5.18 24.50 21.16
CA TYR A 382 -4.11 23.68 20.63
C TYR A 382 -3.15 24.55 19.83
N ALA A 383 -1.86 24.48 20.15
CA ALA A 383 -0.85 25.21 19.38
C ALA A 383 -0.72 24.64 17.97
N CYS A 384 -0.54 25.53 17.00
CA CYS A 384 0.02 25.17 15.70
C CYS A 384 1.50 24.73 15.85
N GLY A 385 2.02 24.00 14.86
CA GLY A 385 3.43 23.56 14.86
C GLY A 385 4.41 24.74 14.98
N VAL A 386 5.62 24.49 15.49
CA VAL A 386 6.63 25.54 15.69
C VAL A 386 6.85 26.31 14.37
N GLY A 387 6.75 27.64 14.43
CA GLY A 387 6.89 28.53 13.27
C GLY A 387 5.61 28.75 12.45
N THR A 388 4.49 28.13 12.85
CA THR A 388 3.19 28.28 12.17
C THR A 388 2.16 28.92 13.09
N THR A 389 1.17 29.59 12.50
CA THR A 389 0.02 30.19 13.18
C THR A 389 -1.26 29.72 12.51
N CYS A 390 -2.33 29.59 13.30
CA CYS A 390 -3.64 29.24 12.74
C CYS A 390 -4.14 30.35 11.80
N LYS A 391 -4.61 29.94 10.64
CA LYS A 391 -5.26 30.79 9.64
C LYS A 391 -6.55 30.12 9.17
N GLY A 392 -7.48 30.94 8.67
CA GLY A 392 -8.75 30.49 8.10
C GLY A 392 -9.97 31.02 8.85
N THR A 393 -11.12 30.46 8.51
CA THR A 393 -12.42 30.79 9.11
C THR A 393 -13.00 29.55 9.79
N GLU A 394 -14.00 29.72 10.64
CA GLU A 394 -14.65 28.61 11.37
C GLU A 394 -15.06 27.47 10.42
N GLY A 395 -14.67 26.24 10.77
CA GLY A 395 -14.89 25.02 9.96
C GLY A 395 -13.84 24.76 8.88
N HIS A 396 -13.01 25.75 8.52
CA HIS A 396 -11.93 25.62 7.54
C HIS A 396 -10.69 26.37 8.03
N ILE A 397 -9.96 25.73 8.93
CA ILE A 397 -8.72 26.26 9.50
C ILE A 397 -7.51 25.42 9.05
N PHE A 398 -6.33 26.03 9.08
CA PHE A 398 -5.06 25.36 8.82
C PHE A 398 -3.92 26.10 9.55
N CYS A 399 -2.86 25.38 9.90
CA CYS A 399 -1.65 25.97 10.47
C CYS A 399 -0.66 26.25 9.34
N ASP A 400 -0.25 27.50 9.18
CA ASP A 400 0.64 27.94 8.12
C ASP A 400 1.74 28.86 8.67
N PHE A 401 2.87 28.96 7.98
CA PHE A 401 3.97 29.81 8.42
C PHE A 401 3.47 31.25 8.61
N ALA A 402 3.88 31.86 9.73
CA ALA A 402 3.64 33.28 9.94
C ALA A 402 4.31 34.02 8.76
N SER A 403 3.52 34.79 8.00
CA SER A 403 4.08 35.63 6.95
C SER A 403 5.05 36.60 7.61
N SER A 404 6.32 36.52 7.21
CA SER A 404 7.32 37.52 7.56
C SER A 404 7.00 38.79 6.77
N ASP A 405 6.21 39.67 7.37
CA ASP A 405 6.08 41.06 6.93
C ASP A 405 7.31 41.89 7.33
#